data_AF-A0A4P5R1C2-F1
#
_entry.id   AF-A0A4P5R1C2-F1
#
_cell.length_a   1.000
_cell.length_b   1.000
_cell.length_c   1.000
_cell.angle_alpha   90.00
_cell.angle_beta   90.00
_cell.angle_gamma   90.00
#
_symmetry.space_group_name_H-M   'P 1'
#
loop_
_entity.id
_entity.type
_entity.pdbx_description
1 polymer ?
#
loop_
_entity_poly.entity_id
_entity_poly.type
_entity_poly.pdbx_seq_one_letter_code
_entity_poly.pdbx_strand_id
1 'polypeptide(L)'
;MFNLSGSELVFIAILGLIVLGPEKLPGAMRRAGKVYREIRNISSNVQRQVNDAMAEPIRDVRKLVEEPIKEVKNSAAAAATAFTAVSGAKNPVVPDATSHVTPAVADGDPPASS
;
A
#
# COMPACT_ATOMS: atom_id res chain seq x y z
N MET A 1 10.51 12.53 -24.17
CA MET A 1 11.29 13.42 -25.05
C MET A 1 11.30 12.93 -26.49
N PHE A 2 10.17 12.44 -27.02
CA PHE A 2 10.07 11.96 -28.40
C PHE A 2 9.22 12.95 -29.18
N ASN A 3 9.86 13.94 -29.79
CA ASN A 3 9.20 14.90 -30.67
C ASN A 3 9.09 14.34 -32.09
N LEU A 4 8.49 13.15 -32.23
CA LEU A 4 8.22 12.53 -33.53
C LEU A 4 7.19 13.37 -34.28
N SER A 5 7.71 14.35 -35.01
CA SER A 5 6.95 15.20 -35.91
C SER A 5 6.77 14.49 -37.26
N GLY A 6 5.71 14.82 -38.00
CA GLY A 6 5.44 14.19 -39.31
C GLY A 6 6.61 14.31 -40.28
N SER A 7 7.36 15.41 -40.22
CA SER A 7 8.59 15.63 -40.99
C SER A 7 9.71 14.66 -40.64
N GLU A 8 9.89 14.33 -39.37
CA GLU A 8 10.96 13.44 -38.92
C GLU A 8 10.69 11.97 -39.33
N LEU A 9 9.41 11.58 -39.35
CA LEU A 9 9.00 10.26 -39.84
C LEU A 9 9.30 10.10 -41.34
N VAL A 10 9.08 11.14 -42.14
CA VAL A 10 9.45 11.17 -43.56
C VAL A 10 10.97 11.10 -43.74
N PHE A 11 11.73 11.85 -42.93
CA PHE A 11 13.19 11.82 -42.99
C PHE A 11 13.75 10.41 -42.68
N ILE A 12 13.24 9.75 -41.64
CA ILE A 12 13.60 8.36 -41.30
C ILE A 12 13.19 7.39 -42.41
N ALA A 13 12.02 7.58 -43.03
CA ALA A 13 11.59 6.75 -44.15
C ALA A 13 12.58 6.86 -45.33
N ILE A 14 13.01 8.07 -45.70
CA ILE A 14 14.00 8.28 -46.76
C ILE A 14 15.33 7.63 -46.40
N LEU A 15 15.84 7.83 -45.18
CA LEU A 15 17.07 7.18 -44.72
C LEU A 15 16.96 5.66 -44.76
N GLY A 16 15.82 5.09 -44.34
CA GLY A 16 15.56 3.66 -44.41
C GLY A 16 15.58 3.15 -45.85
N LEU A 17 15.03 3.90 -46.80
CA LEU A 17 15.07 3.56 -48.23
C LEU A 17 16.49 3.62 -48.79
N ILE A 18 17.33 4.56 -48.36
CA ILE A 18 18.72 4.69 -48.81
C ILE A 18 19.58 3.56 -48.24
N VAL A 19 19.49 3.33 -46.93
CA VAL A 19 20.35 2.37 -46.21
C VAL A 19 20.00 0.93 -46.57
N LEU A 20 18.71 0.59 -46.58
CA LEU A 20 18.26 -0.79 -46.78
C LEU A 20 17.86 -1.05 -48.25
N GLY A 21 17.42 -0.02 -48.97
CA GLY A 21 16.86 -0.12 -50.30
C GLY A 21 15.32 -0.19 -50.30
N PRO A 22 14.63 0.45 -51.26
CA PRO A 22 13.17 0.44 -51.37
C PRO A 22 12.58 -0.95 -51.55
N GLU A 23 13.33 -1.88 -52.15
CA GLU A 23 12.87 -3.25 -52.40
C GLU A 23 13.00 -4.14 -51.15
N LYS A 24 13.95 -3.83 -50.26
CA LYS A 24 14.24 -4.66 -49.07
C LYS A 24 13.49 -4.20 -47.83
N LEU A 25 13.15 -2.91 -47.71
CA LEU A 25 12.32 -2.35 -46.63
C LEU A 25 10.98 -3.09 -46.44
N PRO A 26 10.15 -3.32 -47.48
CA PRO A 26 8.89 -4.06 -47.33
C PRO A 26 9.13 -5.52 -46.94
N GLY A 27 10.22 -6.13 -47.41
CA GLY A 27 10.63 -7.48 -46.99
C GLY A 27 10.99 -7.53 -45.49
N ALA A 28 11.75 -6.56 -45.00
CA ALA A 28 12.13 -6.46 -43.60
C ALA A 28 10.92 -6.19 -42.69
N MET A 29 10.03 -5.27 -43.08
CA MET A 29 8.77 -5.02 -42.36
C MET A 29 7.89 -6.26 -42.28
N ARG A 30 7.81 -7.05 -43.36
CA ARG A 30 7.08 -8.34 -43.35
C ARG A 30 7.70 -9.34 -42.37
N ARG A 31 9.03 -9.42 -42.28
CA ARG A 31 9.71 -10.32 -41.33
C ARG A 31 9.50 -9.86 -39.89
N ALA A 32 9.74 -8.57 -39.61
CA ALA A 32 9.51 -7.99 -38.30
C ALA A 32 8.04 -8.12 -37.87
N GLY A 33 7.11 -7.91 -38.78
CA GLY A 33 5.68 -8.06 -38.53
C GLY A 33 5.27 -9.49 -38.20
N LYS A 34 5.88 -10.51 -38.82
CA LYS A 34 5.66 -11.91 -38.46
C LYS A 34 6.11 -12.21 -37.02
N VAL A 35 7.32 -11.76 -36.65
CA VAL A 35 7.85 -11.93 -35.29
C VAL A 35 6.98 -11.20 -34.27
N TYR A 36 6.61 -9.95 -34.56
CA TYR A 36 5.74 -9.17 -33.69
C TYR A 36 4.35 -9.82 -33.52
N ARG A 37 3.80 -10.37 -34.61
CA ARG A 37 2.52 -11.10 -34.57
C ARG A 37 2.63 -12.36 -33.71
N GLU A 38 3.74 -13.08 -33.81
CA GLU A 38 3.99 -14.28 -33.00
C GLU A 38 4.10 -13.93 -31.51
N ILE A 39 4.85 -12.88 -31.16
CA ILE A 39 4.91 -12.35 -29.80
C ILE A 39 3.51 -11.95 -29.32
N ARG A 40 2.75 -11.22 -30.13
CA ARG A 40 1.39 -10.79 -29.80
C ARG A 40 0.46 -11.98 -29.56
N ASN A 41 0.57 -13.03 -30.37
CA ASN A 41 -0.20 -14.25 -30.22
C ASN A 41 0.15 -14.97 -28.91
N ILE A 42 1.44 -15.08 -28.60
CA ILE A 42 1.93 -15.66 -27.33
C ILE A 42 1.34 -14.87 -26.15
N SER A 43 1.46 -13.53 -26.16
CA SER A 43 0.85 -12.69 -25.11
C SER A 43 -0.66 -12.87 -25.03
N SER A 44 -1.36 -13.01 -26.15
CA SER A 44 -2.82 -13.22 -26.15
C SER A 44 -3.23 -14.59 -25.61
N ASN A 45 -2.43 -15.62 -25.86
CA ASN A 45 -2.67 -16.98 -25.36
C ASN A 45 -2.32 -17.08 -23.89
N VAL A 46 -1.23 -16.43 -23.46
CA VAL A 46 -0.90 -16.29 -22.03
C VAL A 46 -1.98 -15.50 -21.32
N GLN A 47 -2.50 -14.40 -21.87
CA GLN A 47 -3.61 -13.67 -21.27
C GLN A 47 -4.86 -14.56 -21.10
N ARG A 48 -5.18 -15.40 -22.09
CA ARG A 48 -6.31 -16.34 -22.02
C ARG A 48 -6.08 -17.44 -20.99
N GLN A 49 -4.90 -18.07 -21.02
CA GLN A 49 -4.53 -19.12 -20.08
C GLN A 49 -4.36 -18.59 -18.66
N VAL A 50 -3.83 -17.39 -18.48
CA VAL A 50 -3.75 -16.71 -17.18
C VAL A 50 -5.16 -16.29 -16.74
N ASN A 51 -6.05 -15.84 -17.61
CA ASN A 51 -7.44 -15.59 -17.21
C ASN A 51 -8.14 -16.88 -16.78
N ASP A 52 -8.01 -17.97 -17.54
CA ASP A 52 -8.63 -19.26 -17.20
C ASP A 52 -7.97 -19.88 -15.95
N ALA A 53 -6.65 -19.84 -15.86
CA ALA A 53 -5.87 -20.36 -14.73
C ALA A 53 -5.69 -19.38 -13.58
N MET A 54 -6.20 -18.14 -13.63
CA MET A 54 -6.27 -17.22 -12.49
C MET A 54 -7.69 -16.94 -12.04
N ALA A 55 -8.71 -17.18 -12.86
CA ALA A 55 -10.10 -17.19 -12.38
C ALA A 55 -10.32 -18.23 -11.26
N GLU A 56 -9.63 -19.38 -11.30
CA GLU A 56 -9.65 -20.38 -10.22
C GLU A 56 -8.80 -20.00 -8.99
N PRO A 57 -7.48 -19.75 -9.10
CA PRO A 57 -6.65 -19.49 -7.93
C PRO A 57 -6.75 -18.07 -7.37
N ILE A 58 -7.29 -17.05 -8.06
CA ILE A 58 -7.57 -15.76 -7.39
C ILE A 58 -8.60 -15.95 -6.27
N ARG A 59 -9.53 -16.91 -6.42
CA ARG A 59 -10.52 -17.23 -5.40
C ARG A 59 -9.92 -18.01 -4.23
N ASP A 60 -8.96 -18.89 -4.47
CA ASP A 60 -8.31 -19.68 -3.42
C ASP A 60 -7.15 -18.95 -2.74
N VAL A 61 -6.37 -18.13 -3.47
CA VAL A 61 -5.38 -17.21 -2.90
C VAL A 61 -6.07 -16.15 -2.05
N ARG A 62 -7.25 -15.63 -2.47
CA ARG A 62 -8.06 -14.78 -1.59
C ARG A 62 -8.40 -15.49 -0.29
N LYS A 63 -8.91 -16.73 -0.33
CA LYS A 63 -9.25 -17.48 0.89
C LYS A 63 -8.04 -17.73 1.79
N LEU A 64 -6.90 -18.11 1.21
CA LEU A 64 -5.64 -18.36 1.93
C LEU A 64 -5.09 -17.10 2.63
N VAL A 65 -5.39 -15.91 2.11
CA VAL A 65 -4.97 -14.64 2.69
C VAL A 65 -6.03 -14.07 3.65
N GLU A 66 -7.31 -14.30 3.37
CA GLU A 66 -8.43 -13.67 4.08
C GLU A 66 -8.77 -14.40 5.40
N GLU A 67 -8.50 -15.71 5.51
CA GLU A 67 -8.61 -16.45 6.78
C GLU A 67 -7.57 -16.02 7.84
N PRO A 68 -6.25 -16.02 7.58
CA PRO A 68 -5.27 -15.60 8.57
C PRO A 68 -5.40 -14.12 8.94
N ILE A 69 -5.80 -13.26 7.99
CA ILE A 69 -6.02 -11.83 8.28
C ILE A 69 -7.24 -11.61 9.18
N LYS A 70 -8.32 -12.39 9.03
CA LYS A 70 -9.48 -12.29 9.94
C LYS A 70 -9.12 -12.69 11.36
N GLU A 71 -8.35 -13.75 11.53
CA GLU A 71 -7.92 -14.23 12.84
C GLU A 71 -6.95 -13.25 13.52
N VAL A 72 -6.00 -12.70 12.76
CA VAL A 72 -5.10 -11.63 13.23
C VAL A 72 -5.88 -10.37 13.59
N LYS A 73 -6.88 -9.97 12.79
CA LYS A 73 -7.71 -8.78 13.07
C LYS A 73 -8.56 -8.97 14.33
N ASN A 74 -9.15 -10.14 14.52
CA ASN A 74 -9.93 -10.46 15.71
C ASN A 74 -9.06 -10.54 16.97
N SER A 75 -7.88 -11.14 16.85
CA SER A 75 -6.89 -11.23 17.94
C SER A 75 -6.31 -9.85 18.29
N ALA A 76 -6.01 -9.02 17.29
CA ALA A 76 -5.54 -7.66 17.50
C ALA A 76 -6.63 -6.77 18.10
N ALA A 77 -7.90 -6.93 17.68
CA ALA A 77 -9.02 -6.22 18.29
C ALA A 77 -9.22 -6.64 19.76
N ALA A 78 -9.19 -7.94 20.05
CA ALA A 78 -9.28 -8.45 21.41
C ALA A 78 -8.09 -7.99 22.28
N ALA A 79 -6.88 -8.01 21.73
CA ALA A 79 -5.68 -7.51 22.40
C ALA A 79 -5.74 -5.99 22.63
N ALA A 80 -6.26 -5.20 21.69
CA ALA A 80 -6.46 -3.78 21.85
C ALA A 80 -7.50 -3.46 22.94
N THR A 81 -8.60 -4.21 23.00
CA THR A 81 -9.60 -4.08 24.08
C THR A 81 -9.03 -4.47 25.43
N ALA A 82 -8.30 -5.60 25.51
CA ALA A 82 -7.65 -6.05 26.74
C ALA A 82 -6.56 -5.08 27.20
N PHE A 83 -5.75 -4.55 26.28
CA PHE A 83 -4.72 -3.56 26.55
C PHE A 83 -5.32 -2.24 27.06
N THR A 84 -6.43 -1.80 26.47
CA THR A 84 -7.15 -0.60 26.93
C THR A 84 -7.75 -0.81 28.33
N ALA A 85 -8.31 -2.01 28.60
CA ALA A 85 -8.85 -2.36 29.90
C ALA A 85 -7.77 -2.45 30.99
N VAL A 86 -6.58 -3.00 30.67
CA VAL A 86 -5.46 -3.10 31.62
C VAL A 86 -4.77 -1.75 31.83
N SER A 87 -4.67 -0.92 30.79
CA SER A 87 -4.06 0.41 30.86
C SER A 87 -4.97 1.43 31.56
N GLY A 88 -6.30 1.21 31.56
CA GLY A 88 -7.26 2.03 32.30
C GLY A 88 -7.34 1.74 33.80
N ALA A 89 -6.77 0.63 34.29
CA ALA A 89 -6.95 0.15 35.66
C ALA A 89 -5.74 0.39 36.60
N LYS A 90 -4.95 1.45 36.38
CA LYS A 90 -3.85 1.82 37.30
C LYS A 90 -3.98 3.26 37.80
N ASN A 91 -4.91 3.46 38.73
CA ASN A 91 -4.80 4.53 39.72
C ASN A 91 -4.96 3.89 41.11
N PRO A 92 -3.89 3.77 41.92
CA PRO A 92 -4.02 3.19 43.25
C PRO A 92 -4.71 4.23 44.14
N VAL A 93 -5.96 3.96 44.51
CA VAL A 93 -6.59 4.56 45.69
C VAL A 93 -5.81 4.06 46.90
N VAL A 94 -5.21 4.98 47.65
CA VAL A 94 -4.61 4.71 48.96
C VAL A 94 -5.72 4.89 50.00
N PRO A 95 -6.13 3.86 50.77
CA PRO A 95 -7.06 4.03 51.88
C PRO A 95 -6.35 4.00 53.24
N ASP A 96 -7.05 4.59 54.23
CA ASP A 96 -6.87 4.52 55.69
C ASP A 96 -5.88 5.51 56.32
N ALA A 97 -6.33 6.63 56.92
CA ALA A 97 -7.04 6.82 58.21
C ALA A 97 -6.07 6.97 59.39
N THR A 98 -6.09 8.14 60.06
CA THR A 98 -6.03 8.24 61.53
C THR A 98 -6.36 9.66 61.98
N SER A 99 -7.16 9.71 63.03
CA SER A 99 -7.87 10.82 63.63
C SER A 99 -7.00 11.57 64.63
N HIS A 100 -6.83 12.90 64.52
CA HIS A 100 -6.45 13.70 65.69
C HIS A 100 -6.86 15.18 65.59
N VAL A 101 -7.93 15.48 66.34
CA VAL A 101 -8.07 16.62 67.27
C VAL A 101 -7.83 18.03 66.73
N THR A 102 -8.93 18.75 66.57
CA THR A 102 -9.00 20.20 66.84
C THR A 102 -8.73 20.45 68.33
N PRO A 103 -7.82 21.37 68.69
CA PRO A 103 -8.04 22.20 69.86
C PRO A 103 -8.10 23.68 69.43
N ALA A 104 -9.13 24.34 69.91
CA ALA A 104 -9.25 25.79 69.93
C ALA A 104 -8.31 26.38 71.01
N VAL A 105 -7.50 27.39 70.65
CA VAL A 105 -6.94 28.47 71.50
C VAL A 105 -6.59 29.59 70.49
N ALA A 106 -7.37 30.68 70.36
CA ALA A 106 -7.39 31.91 71.19
C ALA A 106 -6.09 32.75 71.10
N ASP A 107 -6.29 34.07 71.09
CA ASP A 107 -5.30 35.17 71.13
C ASP A 107 -4.59 35.45 69.80
N GLY A 108 -4.53 36.67 69.24
CA GLY A 108 -4.61 38.02 69.76
C GLY A 108 -3.65 38.87 68.90
N ASP A 109 -4.13 40.02 68.43
CA ASP A 109 -3.48 41.16 67.72
C ASP A 109 -1.99 41.48 68.10
N PRO A 110 -1.22 42.41 67.47
CA PRO A 110 -1.49 43.35 66.36
C PRO A 110 -0.27 43.57 65.37
N PRO A 111 -0.16 44.66 64.55
CA PRO A 111 0.64 44.76 63.32
C PRO A 111 2.00 45.50 63.44
N ALA A 112 2.89 45.33 62.45
CA ALA A 112 4.00 46.26 62.12
C ALA A 112 4.55 45.94 60.70
N SER A 113 4.43 46.85 59.72
CA SER A 113 5.41 47.91 59.34
C SER A 113 6.57 47.42 58.47
N SER A 114 6.53 47.77 57.17
CA SER A 114 7.62 48.35 56.36
C SER A 114 7.03 48.90 55.06
#